data_AF-A0A417GJ62-F1
#
_entry.id   AF-A0A417GJ62-F1
#
_cell.length_a   1.000
_cell.length_b   1.000
_cell.length_c   1.000
_cell.angle_alpha   90.00
_cell.angle_beta   90.00
_cell.angle_gamma   90.00
#
_symmetry.space_group_name_H-M   'P 1'
#
loop_
_entity.id
_entity.type
_entity.pdbx_description
1 polymer ?
#
loop_
_entity_poly.entity_id
_entity_poly.type
_entity_poly.pdbx_seq_one_letter_code
_entity_poly.pdbx_strand_id
1 'polypeptide(L)'
;MKKREILSLVLVTALVFSGCSPAGAGVSESPASEADAADGEQSPSSAGTPVSTSDMFTDRDMEIGYDEETSVRIALSGDSASCGFDAVEISGSTVTVTEEGTYILSGTLNDGMIVVNAGDTDKIQLVLDQAEITNGTSAAIYVLEADKVFITTASGTTNTLSNGDEYAAVDDNNIDAVIFSKSDLTLNGEGTLTVSASAGHGIVSKDDLVFTGGTYDITAADHGISGKDSVRIAKGTYTISSGKDGIHAENKDDSSSGFLYIADGSFTIAAGGDGISAASYLLIENGTVSVTAGEGSASAVMASDGRGFGRQGEIETQAAAAQEEDTVSQKGIKADGTVTIASGAFVMDTADDSIHAGGDILISDGEFELKSGDDAVHSDAAVTIQGGSFSIEYCYEGIEGLSVTVDDGSFGITSQDDGINSAGGADSSGFGGGRPRQDSFSEGSDSFIIINGGDFTITSAGDCIDSNGDLAINGGTLQLTCSGNGNTALDCDGSYAVNGGDVTTNDGSENNPGQMGGGMGGRGGMGPKRPNGEEE
;
A
#
# COMPACT_ATOMS: atom_id res chain seq x y z
N MET A 1 22.81 36.15 -30.19
CA MET A 1 23.22 36.03 -31.61
C MET A 1 23.86 34.65 -31.81
N LYS A 2 23.33 33.91 -32.79
CA LYS A 2 23.81 32.71 -33.54
C LYS A 2 25.20 32.17 -33.14
N LYS A 3 25.42 30.85 -33.01
CA LYS A 3 25.14 29.81 -34.02
C LYS A 3 24.98 28.40 -33.41
N ARG A 4 24.02 27.65 -33.96
CA ARG A 4 23.86 26.19 -33.91
C ARG A 4 24.80 25.56 -34.94
N GLU A 5 25.40 24.42 -34.62
CA GLU A 5 25.89 23.47 -35.62
C GLU A 5 25.18 22.12 -35.42
N ILE A 6 24.43 21.73 -36.45
CA ILE A 6 23.78 20.45 -36.64
C ILE A 6 24.66 19.71 -37.63
N LEU A 7 25.11 18.49 -37.31
CA LEU A 7 25.73 17.61 -38.29
C LEU A 7 25.02 16.26 -38.32
N SER A 8 24.34 16.04 -39.45
CA SER A 8 23.69 14.80 -39.87
C SER A 8 24.72 13.80 -40.39
N LEU A 9 24.55 12.50 -40.10
CA LEU A 9 25.23 11.41 -40.78
C LEU A 9 24.24 10.23 -40.90
N VAL A 10 23.51 10.15 -42.02
CA VAL A 10 23.70 9.23 -43.16
C VAL A 10 23.54 7.74 -42.80
N LEU A 11 22.35 7.27 -43.19
CA LEU A 11 21.85 5.90 -43.29
C LEU A 11 22.56 5.14 -44.44
N VAL A 12 23.04 3.92 -44.20
CA VAL A 12 23.39 2.95 -45.26
C VAL A 12 22.86 1.56 -44.89
N THR A 13 21.94 1.10 -45.72
CA THR A 13 21.31 -0.22 -45.75
C THR A 13 22.22 -1.23 -46.47
N ALA A 14 22.31 -2.47 -45.96
CA ALA A 14 22.79 -3.62 -46.74
C ALA A 14 22.03 -4.90 -46.33
N LEU A 15 21.10 -5.31 -47.18
CA LEU A 15 20.45 -6.63 -47.21
C LEU A 15 21.34 -7.63 -47.95
N VAL A 16 21.50 -8.83 -47.41
CA VAL A 16 21.92 -10.01 -48.18
C VAL A 16 21.08 -11.22 -47.76
N PHE A 17 20.29 -11.73 -48.70
CA PHE A 17 19.60 -13.02 -48.63
C PHE A 17 20.58 -14.17 -48.91
N SER A 18 20.39 -15.32 -48.25
CA SER A 18 20.69 -16.64 -48.80
C SER A 18 19.87 -17.70 -48.06
N GLY A 19 18.99 -18.39 -48.81
CA GLY A 19 18.23 -19.53 -48.33
C GLY A 19 18.88 -20.87 -48.73
N CYS A 20 18.31 -21.96 -48.21
CA CYS A 20 18.19 -23.26 -48.87
C CYS A 20 17.27 -24.19 -48.06
N SER A 21 16.16 -24.61 -48.66
CA SER A 21 15.51 -25.90 -48.40
C SER A 21 16.01 -26.92 -49.42
N PRO A 22 15.73 -28.22 -49.20
CA PRO A 22 15.03 -28.95 -50.25
C PRO A 22 13.86 -29.80 -49.75
N ALA A 23 12.93 -30.03 -50.68
CA ALA A 23 11.63 -30.66 -50.54
C ALA A 23 11.58 -32.09 -51.11
N GLY A 24 10.48 -32.79 -50.80
CA GLY A 24 9.85 -33.84 -51.63
C GLY A 24 9.36 -35.05 -50.84
N ALA A 25 8.18 -35.68 -51.07
CA ALA A 25 7.10 -35.47 -52.04
C ALA A 25 5.90 -36.41 -51.74
N GLY A 26 4.66 -35.97 -52.06
CA GLY A 26 3.43 -36.72 -52.49
C GLY A 26 2.85 -37.84 -51.61
N VAL A 27 1.53 -38.02 -51.41
CA VAL A 27 0.40 -38.05 -52.38
C VAL A 27 -0.97 -37.89 -51.67
N SER A 28 -1.94 -37.32 -52.42
CA SER A 28 -3.40 -37.06 -52.31
C SER A 28 -4.32 -38.18 -51.72
N GLU A 29 -5.61 -38.04 -51.31
CA GLU A 29 -6.75 -37.10 -51.47
C GLU A 29 -7.75 -37.18 -50.25
N SER A 30 -8.31 -36.04 -49.80
CA SER A 30 -9.71 -35.62 -49.46
C SER A 30 -10.78 -36.54 -48.77
N PRO A 31 -11.87 -35.99 -48.17
CA PRO A 31 -11.99 -35.06 -47.02
C PRO A 31 -13.05 -35.52 -45.97
N ALA A 32 -12.97 -35.09 -44.69
CA ALA A 32 -14.17 -34.97 -43.80
C ALA A 32 -13.88 -34.30 -42.44
N SER A 33 -14.82 -33.41 -42.09
CA SER A 33 -15.21 -32.84 -40.78
C SER A 33 -14.22 -31.98 -40.01
N GLU A 34 -14.48 -30.67 -40.11
CA GLU A 34 -14.09 -29.61 -39.17
C GLU A 34 -14.61 -29.93 -37.76
N ALA A 35 -13.69 -29.92 -36.79
CA ALA A 35 -13.97 -29.63 -35.39
C ALA A 35 -13.05 -28.46 -35.04
N ASP A 36 -13.66 -27.29 -34.95
CA ASP A 36 -13.02 -26.03 -34.61
C ASP A 36 -12.83 -26.02 -33.09
N ALA A 37 -11.62 -26.35 -32.64
CA ALA A 37 -11.19 -26.12 -31.27
C ALA A 37 -10.63 -24.69 -31.23
N ALA A 38 -11.45 -23.77 -30.76
CA ALA A 38 -11.00 -22.43 -30.41
C ALA A 38 -10.15 -22.54 -29.14
N ASP A 39 -8.84 -22.66 -29.34
CA ASP A 39 -7.83 -22.45 -28.32
C ASP A 39 -7.77 -20.95 -28.06
N GLY A 40 -8.48 -20.52 -27.01
CA GLY A 40 -8.41 -19.15 -26.51
C GLY A 40 -7.11 -18.99 -25.73
N GLU A 41 -6.02 -18.65 -26.42
CA GLU A 41 -4.84 -18.09 -25.77
C GLU A 41 -5.21 -16.72 -25.18
N GLN A 42 -5.74 -16.72 -23.97
CA GLN A 42 -5.92 -15.54 -23.16
C GLN A 42 -4.51 -15.09 -22.74
N SER A 43 -4.07 -13.96 -23.30
CA SER A 43 -2.78 -13.37 -22.95
C SER A 43 -2.77 -13.01 -21.47
N PRO A 44 -1.74 -13.39 -20.69
CA PRO A 44 -1.61 -12.88 -19.34
C PRO A 44 -1.55 -11.35 -19.41
N SER A 45 -2.34 -10.71 -18.54
CA SER A 45 -2.32 -9.27 -18.34
C SER A 45 -0.89 -8.83 -18.04
N SER A 46 -0.56 -7.63 -18.52
CA SER A 46 0.75 -7.02 -18.35
C SER A 46 1.01 -6.78 -16.87
N ALA A 47 1.66 -7.72 -16.18
CA ALA A 47 2.31 -7.45 -14.91
C ALA A 47 3.08 -6.13 -15.02
N GLY A 48 2.84 -5.21 -14.08
CA GLY A 48 3.39 -3.86 -14.08
C GLY A 48 4.88 -3.83 -14.48
N THR A 49 5.27 -2.84 -15.28
CA THR A 49 6.68 -2.73 -15.70
C THR A 49 7.54 -2.60 -14.44
N PRO A 50 8.52 -3.48 -14.19
CA PRO A 50 9.31 -3.44 -12.97
C PRO A 50 10.02 -2.08 -12.86
N VAL A 51 9.80 -1.41 -11.73
CA VAL A 51 10.47 -0.15 -11.40
C VAL A 51 11.95 -0.45 -11.13
N SER A 52 12.85 0.31 -11.75
CA SER A 52 14.29 0.17 -11.48
C SER A 52 14.61 0.71 -10.08
N THR A 53 15.13 -0.15 -9.21
CA THR A 53 15.47 0.23 -7.83
C THR A 53 16.91 0.70 -7.64
N SER A 54 17.74 0.64 -8.69
CA SER A 54 19.18 0.98 -8.65
C SER A 54 19.48 2.41 -8.21
N ASP A 55 18.55 3.34 -8.44
CA ASP A 55 18.75 4.77 -8.26
C ASP A 55 17.95 5.30 -7.05
N MET A 56 17.40 4.40 -6.22
CA MET A 56 16.60 4.77 -5.04
C MET A 56 17.45 5.45 -3.96
N PHE A 57 18.75 5.20 -3.92
CA PHE A 57 19.67 5.81 -2.97
C PHE A 57 20.96 6.22 -3.67
N THR A 58 21.50 7.38 -3.30
CA THR A 58 22.84 7.78 -3.70
C THR A 58 23.89 7.26 -2.73
N ASP A 59 25.14 7.16 -3.16
CA ASP A 59 26.27 6.85 -2.27
C ASP A 59 26.34 7.83 -1.08
N ARG A 60 25.96 9.09 -1.30
CA ARG A 60 26.01 10.11 -0.26
C ARG A 60 24.92 9.93 0.80
N ASP A 61 23.76 9.37 0.43
CA ASP A 61 22.68 9.05 1.38
C ASP A 61 23.10 7.95 2.35
N MET A 62 23.88 7.00 1.85
CA MET A 62 24.42 5.86 2.59
C MET A 62 25.65 6.21 3.43
N GLU A 63 26.32 7.32 3.14
CA GLU A 63 27.52 7.77 3.86
C GLU A 63 27.16 8.36 5.22
N ILE A 64 27.40 7.58 6.28
CA ILE A 64 27.18 7.96 7.68
C ILE A 64 28.43 8.54 8.35
N GLY A 65 29.60 8.42 7.73
CA GLY A 65 30.87 8.86 8.29
C GLY A 65 31.01 10.38 8.30
N TYR A 66 31.74 10.87 9.30
CA TYR A 66 32.17 12.26 9.41
C TYR A 66 33.48 12.32 10.20
N ASP A 67 34.27 13.36 9.96
CA ASP A 67 35.53 13.60 10.67
C ASP A 67 35.26 14.55 11.86
N GLU A 68 35.37 14.01 13.07
CA GLU A 68 35.14 14.76 14.32
C GLU A 68 36.11 15.93 14.56
N GLU A 69 37.29 15.92 13.96
CA GLU A 69 38.31 16.95 14.12
C GLU A 69 38.07 18.12 13.16
N THR A 70 37.61 17.84 11.94
CA THR A 70 37.35 18.87 10.94
C THR A 70 35.91 19.38 10.92
N SER A 71 34.98 18.65 11.54
CA SER A 71 33.58 19.09 11.64
C SER A 71 33.41 20.27 12.59
N VAL A 72 32.49 21.16 12.26
CA VAL A 72 32.14 22.32 13.08
C VAL A 72 31.32 21.86 14.28
N ARG A 73 31.78 22.11 15.51
CA ARG A 73 31.03 21.75 16.72
C ARG A 73 30.14 22.89 17.18
N ILE A 74 28.86 22.59 17.37
CA ILE A 74 27.84 23.48 17.92
C ILE A 74 27.43 22.91 19.28
N ALA A 75 27.80 23.60 20.35
CA ALA A 75 27.42 23.21 21.71
C ALA A 75 26.12 23.92 22.12
N LEU A 76 25.07 23.12 22.36
CA LEU A 76 23.76 23.57 22.83
C LEU A 76 23.79 23.68 24.37
N SER A 77 23.28 24.78 24.93
CA SER A 77 23.49 25.15 26.33
C SER A 77 22.27 25.80 27.00
N GLY A 78 21.14 25.09 26.96
CA GLY A 78 19.88 25.51 27.55
C GLY A 78 19.17 26.53 26.67
N ASP A 79 19.35 27.82 26.97
CA ASP A 79 18.62 28.90 26.28
C ASP A 79 19.44 29.55 25.16
N SER A 80 20.60 28.98 24.81
CA SER A 80 21.44 29.41 23.69
C SER A 80 22.32 28.28 23.17
N ALA A 81 23.15 28.58 22.17
CA ALA A 81 24.23 27.72 21.71
C ALA A 81 25.57 28.49 21.67
N SER A 82 26.66 27.77 21.37
CA SER A 82 27.97 28.36 21.08
C SER A 82 28.67 27.62 19.92
N CYS A 83 29.27 28.41 19.03
CA CYS A 83 30.08 27.96 17.91
C CYS A 83 31.19 28.99 17.65
N GLY A 84 32.36 28.53 17.23
CA GLY A 84 33.53 29.38 16.96
C GLY A 84 33.76 29.70 15.48
N PHE A 85 32.82 29.34 14.59
CA PHE A 85 32.97 29.42 13.14
C PHE A 85 31.93 30.38 12.53
N ASP A 86 32.34 31.15 11.53
CA ASP A 86 31.51 32.16 10.87
C ASP A 86 30.33 31.54 10.08
N ALA A 87 30.45 30.27 9.68
CA ALA A 87 29.40 29.50 9.01
C ALA A 87 28.18 29.19 9.91
N VAL A 88 28.20 29.62 11.18
CA VAL A 88 27.12 29.43 12.14
C VAL A 88 26.78 30.75 12.81
N GLU A 89 25.60 31.27 12.53
CA GLU A 89 25.06 32.47 13.16
C GLU A 89 24.18 32.09 14.36
N ILE A 90 24.43 32.69 15.52
CA ILE A 90 23.67 32.41 16.74
C ILE A 90 22.97 33.68 17.21
N SER A 91 21.64 33.66 17.24
CA SER A 91 20.80 34.74 17.75
C SER A 91 19.87 34.20 18.83
N GLY A 92 20.26 34.36 20.09
CA GLY A 92 19.52 33.77 21.22
C GLY A 92 19.55 32.25 21.15
N SER A 93 18.37 31.63 21.07
CA SER A 93 18.18 30.19 20.90
C SER A 93 17.99 29.75 19.44
N THR A 94 18.14 30.66 18.47
CA THR A 94 18.17 30.29 17.04
C THR A 94 19.62 30.12 16.58
N VAL A 95 19.93 28.96 16.00
CA VAL A 95 21.24 28.63 15.41
C VAL A 95 21.05 28.46 13.92
N THR A 96 21.70 29.29 13.09
CA THR A 96 21.57 29.23 11.63
C THR A 96 22.89 28.77 11.00
N VAL A 97 22.84 27.69 10.24
CA VAL A 97 23.95 27.18 9.41
C VAL A 97 23.83 27.79 8.01
N THR A 98 24.90 28.41 7.53
CA THR A 98 24.88 29.24 6.31
C THR A 98 25.84 28.82 5.19
N GLU A 99 26.73 27.86 5.44
CA GLU A 99 27.71 27.39 4.45
C GLU A 99 27.73 25.86 4.35
N GLU A 100 28.15 25.31 3.21
CA GLU A 100 28.37 23.88 3.03
C GLU A 100 29.31 23.29 4.11
N GLY A 101 28.94 22.14 4.71
CA GLY A 101 29.82 21.47 5.67
C GLY A 101 29.14 20.45 6.57
N THR A 102 29.92 19.93 7.52
CA THR A 102 29.46 19.00 8.56
C THR A 102 29.48 19.67 9.93
N TYR A 103 28.36 19.57 10.64
CA TYR A 103 28.09 20.26 11.91
C TYR A 103 27.67 19.26 12.97
N ILE A 104 28.44 19.14 14.05
CA ILE A 104 28.13 18.25 15.18
C ILE A 104 27.37 19.06 16.24
N LEU A 105 26.12 18.68 16.47
CA LEU A 105 25.26 19.24 17.50
C LEU A 105 25.28 18.35 18.73
N SER A 106 25.52 18.93 19.90
CA SER A 106 25.56 18.21 21.18
C SER A 106 25.05 19.09 22.32
N GLY A 107 24.40 18.47 23.31
CA GLY A 107 23.81 19.16 24.46
C GLY A 107 22.34 19.49 24.26
N THR A 108 21.80 20.39 25.10
CA THR A 108 20.37 20.69 25.15
C THR A 108 20.08 22.13 24.69
N LEU A 109 19.03 22.32 23.89
CA LEU A 109 18.41 23.60 23.56
C LEU A 109 16.93 23.54 23.96
N ASN A 110 16.57 24.23 25.06
CA ASN A 110 15.28 24.06 25.74
C ASN A 110 14.08 24.62 24.98
N ASP A 111 14.30 25.70 24.23
CA ASP A 111 13.28 26.37 23.43
C ASP A 111 13.98 27.16 22.31
N GLY A 112 14.29 26.47 21.21
CA GLY A 112 15.10 27.03 20.13
C GLY A 112 15.02 26.22 18.85
N MET A 113 15.65 26.74 17.80
CA MET A 113 15.56 26.20 16.45
C MET A 113 16.95 26.12 15.82
N ILE A 114 17.22 25.00 15.16
CA ILE A 114 18.35 24.88 14.22
C ILE A 114 17.81 25.16 12.83
N VAL A 115 18.36 26.18 12.16
CA VAL A 115 17.98 26.59 10.81
C VAL A 115 19.11 26.26 9.85
N VAL A 116 18.80 25.63 8.73
CA VAL A 116 19.72 25.52 7.59
C VAL A 116 19.26 26.48 6.51
N ASN A 117 20.10 27.47 6.21
CA ASN A 117 19.87 28.49 5.20
C ASN A 117 21.18 28.74 4.44
N ALA A 118 21.57 27.75 3.64
CA ALA A 118 22.79 27.74 2.86
C ALA A 118 22.50 28.02 1.38
N GLY A 119 23.51 27.93 0.51
CA GLY A 119 23.29 28.06 -0.93
C GLY A 119 22.45 26.91 -1.52
N ASP A 120 21.77 27.18 -2.62
CA ASP A 120 20.92 26.22 -3.37
C ASP A 120 21.71 25.06 -4.00
N THR A 121 23.04 25.11 -3.98
CA THR A 121 23.94 24.02 -4.40
C THR A 121 24.66 23.35 -3.24
N ASP A 122 24.47 23.83 -2.01
CA ASP A 122 25.26 23.41 -0.86
C ASP A 122 24.65 22.17 -0.20
N LYS A 123 25.50 21.22 0.19
CA LYS A 123 25.13 20.01 0.93
C LYS A 123 25.52 20.10 2.39
N ILE A 124 24.55 19.99 3.28
CA ILE A 124 24.76 20.18 4.73
C ILE A 124 24.60 18.85 5.45
N GLN A 125 25.54 18.51 6.33
CA GLN A 125 25.38 17.36 7.23
C GLN A 125 25.29 17.84 8.68
N LEU A 126 24.13 17.64 9.30
CA LEU A 126 23.91 17.82 10.72
C LEU A 126 24.10 16.48 11.43
N VAL A 127 25.12 16.37 12.26
CA VAL A 127 25.38 15.20 13.09
C VAL A 127 24.78 15.43 14.47
N LEU A 128 23.83 14.60 14.87
CA LEU A 128 23.22 14.63 16.20
C LEU A 128 24.01 13.69 17.13
N ASP A 129 24.74 14.26 18.09
CA ASP A 129 25.53 13.55 19.11
C ASP A 129 25.05 13.96 20.50
N GLN A 130 24.04 13.23 21.01
CA GLN A 130 23.36 13.55 22.27
C GLN A 130 22.78 14.97 22.24
N ALA A 131 22.12 15.30 21.13
CA ALA A 131 21.40 16.56 20.96
C ALA A 131 19.95 16.42 21.47
N GLU A 132 19.54 17.34 22.33
CA GLU A 132 18.16 17.49 22.80
C GLU A 132 17.67 18.88 22.41
N ILE A 133 16.74 18.98 21.46
CA ILE A 133 16.24 20.27 20.96
C ILE A 133 14.71 20.29 21.07
N THR A 134 14.21 21.25 21.82
CA THR A 134 12.78 21.54 21.91
C THR A 134 12.53 22.91 21.31
N ASN A 135 11.45 23.06 20.54
CA ASN A 135 10.90 24.34 20.17
C ASN A 135 9.42 24.38 20.51
N GLY A 136 9.03 25.20 21.49
CA GLY A 136 7.65 25.24 21.98
C GLY A 136 6.65 25.81 20.98
N THR A 137 7.12 26.49 19.91
CA THR A 137 6.26 27.27 19.01
C THR A 137 6.50 26.99 17.53
N SER A 138 7.46 26.12 17.17
CA SER A 138 7.76 25.81 15.77
C SER A 138 8.61 24.54 15.65
N ALA A 139 9.31 24.34 14.53
CA ALA A 139 10.22 23.23 14.30
C ALA A 139 11.47 23.27 15.20
N ALA A 140 11.97 22.10 15.59
CA ALA A 140 13.29 21.95 16.21
C ALA A 140 14.40 22.11 15.17
N ILE A 141 14.19 21.53 13.97
CA ILE A 141 15.09 21.69 12.82
C ILE A 141 14.28 22.19 11.62
N TYR A 142 14.70 23.30 11.05
CA TYR A 142 14.11 23.91 9.88
C TYR A 142 15.14 24.06 8.75
N VAL A 143 14.97 23.32 7.65
CA VAL A 143 15.76 23.51 6.43
C VAL A 143 14.99 24.45 5.50
N LEU A 144 15.44 25.71 5.46
CA LEU A 144 14.87 26.76 4.63
C LEU A 144 15.41 26.67 3.19
N GLU A 145 16.73 26.48 3.03
CA GLU A 145 17.40 26.41 1.73
C GLU A 145 18.73 25.64 1.83
N ALA A 146 18.91 24.69 0.92
CA ALA A 146 20.12 23.90 0.64
C ALA A 146 19.85 23.06 -0.64
N ASP A 147 20.89 22.48 -1.25
CA ASP A 147 20.70 21.42 -2.27
C ASP A 147 20.14 20.16 -1.61
N LYS A 148 20.81 19.70 -0.54
CA LYS A 148 20.40 18.53 0.23
C LYS A 148 20.93 18.59 1.66
N VAL A 149 20.11 18.17 2.61
CA VAL A 149 20.50 18.06 4.01
C VAL A 149 20.54 16.60 4.46
N PHE A 150 21.58 16.25 5.21
CA PHE A 150 21.77 14.97 5.85
C PHE A 150 21.68 15.17 7.36
N ILE A 151 20.79 14.44 8.03
CA ILE A 151 20.73 14.35 9.49
C ILE A 151 21.28 12.98 9.88
N THR A 152 22.48 12.96 10.46
CA THR A 152 23.18 11.74 10.86
C THR A 152 23.09 11.55 12.37
N THR A 153 22.51 10.44 12.84
CA THR A 153 22.53 10.09 14.26
C THR A 153 23.84 9.41 14.64
N ALA A 154 24.61 10.02 15.54
CA ALA A 154 25.90 9.47 15.97
C ALA A 154 25.72 8.11 16.66
N SER A 155 26.61 7.17 16.37
CA SER A 155 26.55 5.81 16.92
C SER A 155 26.49 5.78 18.44
N GLY A 156 25.57 4.99 18.99
CA GLY A 156 25.43 4.79 20.44
C GLY A 156 24.85 5.99 21.20
N THR A 157 24.33 6.99 20.48
CA THR A 157 23.69 8.16 21.07
C THR A 157 22.18 8.09 20.93
N THR A 158 21.48 8.77 21.85
CA THR A 158 20.06 9.06 21.73
C THR A 158 19.91 10.55 21.59
N ASN A 159 19.15 10.98 20.59
CA ASN A 159 18.88 12.38 20.29
C ASN A 159 17.37 12.62 20.38
N THR A 160 16.96 13.76 20.91
CA THR A 160 15.54 14.09 21.08
C THR A 160 15.23 15.41 20.39
N LEU A 161 14.24 15.40 19.51
CA LEU A 161 13.71 16.61 18.87
C LEU A 161 12.22 16.71 19.20
N SER A 162 11.74 17.90 19.58
CA SER A 162 10.34 18.06 19.96
C SER A 162 9.76 19.43 19.63
N ASN A 163 8.46 19.44 19.38
CA ASN A 163 7.62 20.62 19.24
C ASN A 163 6.66 20.73 20.44
N GLY A 164 6.22 21.96 20.74
CA GLY A 164 5.08 22.22 21.63
C GLY A 164 3.74 21.87 20.98
N ASP A 165 2.74 22.75 21.14
CA ASP A 165 1.36 22.49 20.67
C ASP A 165 0.98 23.34 19.45
N GLU A 166 1.93 24.08 18.87
CA GLU A 166 1.69 24.96 17.72
C GLU A 166 2.92 25.12 16.81
N TYR A 167 2.67 25.50 15.55
CA TYR A 167 3.66 26.01 14.62
C TYR A 167 3.34 27.45 14.23
N ALA A 168 3.89 28.39 14.99
CA ALA A 168 3.87 29.80 14.65
C ALA A 168 4.72 30.06 13.40
N ALA A 169 4.19 30.88 12.49
CA ALA A 169 4.92 31.31 11.30
C ALA A 169 6.17 32.12 11.71
N VAL A 170 7.35 31.62 11.33
CA VAL A 170 8.63 32.31 11.50
C VAL A 170 9.04 33.07 10.23
N ASP A 171 8.43 32.72 9.09
CA ASP A 171 8.57 33.35 7.79
C ASP A 171 7.30 33.05 6.93
N ASP A 172 7.40 33.19 5.60
CA ASP A 172 6.28 32.96 4.67
C ASP A 172 6.00 31.46 4.39
N ASN A 173 6.76 30.53 4.99
CA ASN A 173 6.61 29.10 4.79
C ASN A 173 5.70 28.49 5.87
N ASN A 174 4.92 27.48 5.46
CA ASN A 174 4.03 26.75 6.37
C ASN A 174 4.80 25.60 7.03
N ILE A 175 5.54 25.91 8.09
CA ILE A 175 6.20 24.90 8.93
C ILE A 175 5.13 24.14 9.69
N ASP A 176 5.16 22.81 9.58
CA ASP A 176 4.14 21.92 10.14
C ASP A 176 4.76 20.65 10.77
N ALA A 177 6.07 20.64 11.06
CA ALA A 177 6.77 19.46 11.57
C ALA A 177 7.93 19.77 12.52
N VAL A 178 8.29 18.81 13.39
CA VAL A 178 9.46 18.93 14.29
C VAL A 178 10.76 19.04 13.49
N ILE A 179 10.88 18.23 12.43
CA ILE A 179 11.89 18.38 11.40
C ILE A 179 11.15 18.77 10.13
N PHE A 180 11.35 19.99 9.66
CA PHE A 180 10.73 20.49 8.45
C PHE A 180 11.80 20.87 7.44
N SER A 181 11.75 20.26 6.25
CA SER A 181 12.65 20.58 5.14
C SER A 181 11.92 21.04 3.91
N LYS A 182 12.41 22.12 3.30
CA LYS A 182 12.01 22.57 1.98
C LYS A 182 12.78 21.93 0.84
N SER A 183 13.92 21.30 1.15
CA SER A 183 14.82 20.63 0.21
C SER A 183 14.81 19.12 0.46
N ASP A 184 15.48 18.37 -0.41
CA ASP A 184 15.82 16.97 -0.18
C ASP A 184 16.42 16.74 1.21
N LEU A 185 15.90 15.74 1.91
CA LEU A 185 16.32 15.39 3.25
C LEU A 185 16.70 13.91 3.31
N THR A 186 17.84 13.62 3.94
CA THR A 186 18.24 12.26 4.27
C THR A 186 18.49 12.13 5.75
N LEU A 187 17.91 11.10 6.36
CA LEU A 187 18.21 10.68 7.72
C LEU A 187 18.99 9.37 7.68
N ASN A 188 20.14 9.35 8.36
CA ASN A 188 21.02 8.21 8.40
C ASN A 188 21.76 8.11 9.74
N GLY A 189 22.72 7.19 9.84
CA GLY A 189 23.49 6.97 11.05
C GLY A 189 23.07 5.69 11.79
N GLU A 190 23.60 5.56 13.00
CA GLU A 190 23.48 4.35 13.84
C GLU A 190 22.89 4.64 15.22
N GLY A 191 22.64 5.91 15.54
CA GLY A 191 22.01 6.32 16.80
C GLY A 191 20.48 6.24 16.76
N THR A 192 19.89 6.55 17.93
CA THR A 192 18.44 6.69 18.10
C THR A 192 18.04 8.16 17.97
N LEU A 193 16.93 8.42 17.28
CA LEU A 193 16.27 9.71 17.21
C LEU A 193 14.83 9.58 17.70
N THR A 194 14.53 10.25 18.81
CA THR A 194 13.16 10.43 19.31
C THR A 194 12.59 11.74 18.78
N VAL A 195 11.43 11.69 18.15
CA VAL A 195 10.72 12.86 17.61
C VAL A 195 9.33 12.94 18.25
N SER A 196 9.05 14.05 18.94
CA SER A 196 7.76 14.29 19.59
C SER A 196 7.09 15.55 19.05
N ALA A 197 6.07 15.38 18.22
CA ALA A 197 5.27 16.44 17.64
C ALA A 197 3.87 16.46 18.28
N SER A 198 3.67 17.30 19.31
CA SER A 198 2.36 17.38 19.98
C SER A 198 1.29 18.06 19.11
N ALA A 199 1.74 18.81 18.10
CA ALA A 199 0.96 19.24 16.95
C ALA A 199 1.69 18.87 15.65
N GLY A 200 0.93 18.76 14.55
CA GLY A 200 1.46 18.53 13.20
C GLY A 200 2.28 17.24 13.06
N HIS A 201 3.21 17.25 12.12
CA HIS A 201 3.96 16.08 11.67
C HIS A 201 5.24 15.84 12.47
N GLY A 202 5.75 14.61 12.43
CA GLY A 202 7.08 14.30 12.97
C GLY A 202 8.18 14.85 12.06
N ILE A 203 8.33 14.25 10.88
CA ILE A 203 9.40 14.56 9.91
C ILE A 203 8.78 14.86 8.55
N VAL A 204 9.09 16.02 7.98
CA VAL A 204 8.59 16.48 6.68
C VAL A 204 9.73 16.87 5.75
N SER A 205 9.67 16.40 4.51
CA SER A 205 10.36 17.00 3.37
C SER A 205 9.34 17.45 2.33
N LYS A 206 9.49 18.67 1.80
CA LYS A 206 8.69 19.16 0.67
C LYS A 206 9.22 18.69 -0.69
N ASP A 207 10.32 17.94 -0.70
CA ASP A 207 10.87 17.21 -1.86
C ASP A 207 11.05 15.72 -1.47
N ASP A 208 12.19 15.11 -1.78
CA ASP A 208 12.49 13.72 -1.42
C ASP A 208 12.84 13.57 0.07
N LEU A 209 12.36 12.48 0.68
CA LEU A 209 12.72 12.09 2.04
C LEU A 209 13.33 10.68 2.05
N VAL A 210 14.57 10.57 2.49
CA VAL A 210 15.33 9.31 2.44
C VAL A 210 15.76 8.88 3.83
N PHE A 211 15.63 7.60 4.13
CA PHE A 211 16.18 6.97 5.32
C PHE A 211 17.10 5.81 4.93
N THR A 212 18.33 5.81 5.43
CA THR A 212 19.32 4.75 5.09
C THR A 212 19.80 3.94 6.29
N GLY A 213 19.33 4.26 7.50
CA GLY A 213 19.65 3.57 8.74
C GLY A 213 19.19 4.36 9.97
N GLY A 214 19.48 3.83 11.16
CA GLY A 214 19.14 4.44 12.45
C GLY A 214 17.94 3.78 13.13
N THR A 215 17.64 4.25 14.34
CA THR A 215 16.43 3.90 15.10
C THR A 215 15.60 5.16 15.33
N TYR A 216 14.32 5.11 15.02
CA TYR A 216 13.41 6.27 15.08
C TYR A 216 12.21 5.93 15.96
N ASP A 217 12.02 6.72 17.01
CA ASP A 217 10.83 6.66 17.86
C ASP A 217 10.04 7.96 17.66
N ILE A 218 8.96 7.89 16.90
CA ILE A 218 8.21 9.07 16.42
C ILE A 218 6.80 9.06 17.02
N THR A 219 6.42 10.15 17.66
CA THR A 219 5.04 10.44 18.06
C THR A 219 4.60 11.74 17.40
N ALA A 220 3.51 11.72 16.63
CA ALA A 220 3.01 12.89 15.91
C ALA A 220 1.48 13.01 16.01
N ALA A 221 0.97 14.24 16.10
CA ALA A 221 -0.47 14.50 16.08
C ALA A 221 -1.08 14.28 14.69
N ASP A 222 -0.32 14.56 13.62
CA ASP A 222 -0.70 14.28 12.23
C ASP A 222 0.12 13.09 11.71
N HIS A 223 0.70 13.17 10.51
CA HIS A 223 1.56 12.11 9.96
C HIS A 223 2.88 11.96 10.73
N GLY A 224 3.35 10.73 10.90
CA GLY A 224 4.66 10.46 11.51
C GLY A 224 5.80 10.94 10.61
N ILE A 225 5.86 10.39 9.40
CA ILE A 225 6.83 10.71 8.34
C ILE A 225 6.05 11.16 7.11
N SER A 226 6.43 12.28 6.49
CA SER A 226 5.81 12.76 5.25
C SER A 226 6.83 13.30 4.26
N GLY A 227 6.90 12.69 3.08
CA GLY A 227 7.64 13.20 1.93
C GLY A 227 6.69 13.68 0.85
N LYS A 228 6.99 14.78 0.16
CA LYS A 228 6.16 15.21 -0.96
C LYS A 228 6.43 14.33 -2.18
N ASP A 229 7.69 14.23 -2.59
CA ASP A 229 8.04 13.59 -3.87
C ASP A 229 8.29 12.10 -3.70
N SER A 230 8.92 11.69 -2.60
CA SER A 230 9.05 10.29 -2.23
C SER A 230 9.34 10.14 -0.75
N VAL A 231 9.03 8.96 -0.20
CA VAL A 231 9.78 8.44 0.95
C VAL A 231 10.46 7.14 0.55
N ARG A 232 11.78 7.10 0.74
CA ARG A 232 12.63 5.95 0.37
C ARG A 232 13.38 5.45 1.58
N ILE A 233 13.22 4.19 1.93
CA ILE A 233 13.76 3.59 3.15
C ILE A 233 14.63 2.38 2.76
N ALA A 234 15.92 2.46 3.04
CA ALA A 234 16.84 1.36 2.76
C ALA A 234 16.80 0.29 3.86
N LYS A 235 16.74 0.75 5.12
CA LYS A 235 16.73 -0.04 6.35
C LYS A 235 16.56 0.88 7.55
N GLY A 236 16.26 0.30 8.71
CA GLY A 236 16.20 1.00 9.99
C GLY A 236 15.22 0.31 10.94
N THR A 237 15.02 0.90 12.11
CA THR A 237 13.96 0.50 13.04
C THR A 237 13.08 1.72 13.32
N TYR A 238 11.77 1.56 13.16
CA TYR A 238 10.79 2.64 13.24
C TYR A 238 9.67 2.24 14.18
N THR A 239 9.51 2.99 15.27
CA THR A 239 8.34 2.95 16.14
C THR A 239 7.57 4.25 15.91
N ILE A 240 6.38 4.18 15.32
CA ILE A 240 5.61 5.37 14.93
C ILE A 240 4.24 5.33 15.57
N SER A 241 3.86 6.39 16.28
CA SER A 241 2.49 6.67 16.68
C SER A 241 2.03 7.98 16.05
N SER A 242 0.99 7.94 15.22
CA SER A 242 0.52 9.09 14.44
C SER A 242 -0.99 9.24 14.56
N GLY A 243 -1.49 10.47 14.62
CA GLY A 243 -2.94 10.72 14.57
C GLY A 243 -3.53 10.63 13.16
N LYS A 244 -2.68 10.78 12.14
CA LYS A 244 -2.98 10.42 10.74
C LYS A 244 -2.08 9.25 10.34
N ASP A 245 -1.56 9.25 9.13
CA ASP A 245 -0.79 8.14 8.59
C ASP A 245 0.59 7.98 9.23
N GLY A 246 1.07 6.76 9.34
CA GLY A 246 2.41 6.49 9.87
C GLY A 246 3.50 7.04 8.94
N ILE A 247 3.48 6.59 7.69
CA ILE A 247 4.39 7.02 6.62
C ILE A 247 3.54 7.45 5.41
N HIS A 248 3.70 8.70 4.99
CA HIS A 248 2.91 9.32 3.92
C HIS A 248 3.80 9.85 2.79
N ALA A 249 3.45 9.53 1.55
CA ALA A 249 4.02 10.20 0.37
C ALA A 249 2.92 10.71 -0.56
N GLU A 250 2.91 12.02 -0.83
CA GLU A 250 1.91 12.62 -1.70
C GLU A 250 2.44 13.84 -2.44
N ASN A 251 2.33 13.80 -3.78
CA ASN A 251 2.51 14.97 -4.63
C ASN A 251 1.26 15.21 -5.49
N LYS A 252 0.50 16.25 -5.15
CA LYS A 252 -0.69 16.66 -5.90
C LYS A 252 -0.39 17.33 -7.25
N ASP A 253 0.86 17.73 -7.46
CA ASP A 253 1.30 18.48 -8.63
C ASP A 253 1.87 17.56 -9.73
N ASP A 254 2.44 16.40 -9.36
CA ASP A 254 3.07 15.43 -10.26
C ASP A 254 2.73 13.99 -9.85
N SER A 255 1.92 13.30 -10.67
CA SER A 255 1.48 11.92 -10.43
C SER A 255 2.59 10.87 -10.58
N SER A 256 3.76 11.25 -11.09
CA SER A 256 4.95 10.37 -11.11
C SER A 256 5.75 10.43 -9.81
N SER A 257 5.44 11.39 -8.94
CA SER A 257 5.96 11.56 -7.59
C SER A 257 4.91 11.13 -6.56
N GLY A 258 5.22 11.22 -5.27
CA GLY A 258 4.37 10.74 -4.18
C GLY A 258 4.43 9.22 -4.03
N PHE A 259 5.59 8.62 -4.27
CA PHE A 259 5.78 7.17 -4.15
C PHE A 259 6.51 6.77 -2.87
N LEU A 260 6.33 5.51 -2.49
CA LEU A 260 7.02 4.89 -1.36
C LEU A 260 7.86 3.70 -1.84
N TYR A 261 9.10 3.65 -1.36
CA TYR A 261 9.99 2.51 -1.59
C TYR A 261 10.64 2.06 -0.28
N ILE A 262 10.52 0.77 0.02
CA ILE A 262 11.11 0.13 1.20
C ILE A 262 11.94 -1.04 0.72
N ALA A 263 13.26 -0.94 0.85
CA ALA A 263 14.16 -2.05 0.54
C ALA A 263 14.18 -3.09 1.68
N ASP A 264 14.24 -2.62 2.94
CA ASP A 264 14.23 -3.42 4.15
C ASP A 264 13.89 -2.54 5.38
N GLY A 265 13.72 -3.13 6.55
CA GLY A 265 13.54 -2.43 7.82
C GLY A 265 12.61 -3.14 8.79
N SER A 266 12.50 -2.61 10.01
CA SER A 266 11.54 -3.05 11.02
C SER A 266 10.63 -1.88 11.39
N PHE A 267 9.32 -2.08 11.26
CA PHE A 267 8.31 -1.04 11.46
C PHE A 267 7.27 -1.52 12.47
N THR A 268 7.02 -0.70 13.50
CA THR A 268 5.87 -0.82 14.40
C THR A 268 5.09 0.48 14.31
N ILE A 269 3.91 0.46 13.70
CA ILE A 269 3.13 1.67 13.39
C ILE A 269 1.75 1.56 14.04
N ALA A 270 1.38 2.57 14.83
CA ALA A 270 0.03 2.78 15.31
C ALA A 270 -0.49 4.11 14.73
N ALA A 271 -1.39 4.03 13.76
CA ALA A 271 -1.89 5.19 13.00
C ALA A 271 -3.40 5.39 13.21
N GLY A 272 -3.82 6.65 13.34
CA GLY A 272 -5.24 7.01 13.30
C GLY A 272 -5.81 6.98 11.88
N GLY A 273 -4.95 7.17 10.88
CA GLY A 273 -5.22 6.96 9.45
C GLY A 273 -4.57 5.68 8.93
N ASP A 274 -3.93 5.74 7.78
CA ASP A 274 -3.27 4.60 7.14
C ASP A 274 -1.93 4.27 7.82
N GLY A 275 -1.51 3.01 7.83
CA GLY A 275 -0.15 2.66 8.28
C GLY A 275 0.92 3.27 7.38
N ILE A 276 0.84 2.95 6.08
CA ILE A 276 1.76 3.38 5.04
C ILE A 276 0.93 3.77 3.80
N SER A 277 1.03 5.02 3.34
CA SER A 277 0.17 5.59 2.29
C SER A 277 0.98 6.30 1.20
N ALA A 278 0.74 5.95 -0.07
CA ALA A 278 1.39 6.54 -1.24
C ALA A 278 0.38 7.00 -2.29
N ALA A 279 0.54 8.21 -2.83
CA ALA A 279 -0.33 8.73 -3.89
C ALA A 279 -0.01 8.17 -5.30
N SER A 280 1.15 7.53 -5.48
CA SER A 280 1.55 6.96 -6.79
C SER A 280 1.72 5.46 -6.75
N TYR A 281 2.83 4.95 -6.25
CA TYR A 281 3.04 3.52 -6.07
C TYR A 281 3.76 3.24 -4.76
N LEU A 282 3.62 2.01 -4.29
CA LEU A 282 4.30 1.51 -3.10
C LEU A 282 5.02 0.21 -3.46
N LEU A 283 6.34 0.19 -3.28
CA LEU A 283 7.20 -0.97 -3.53
C LEU A 283 7.93 -1.37 -2.25
N ILE A 284 7.68 -2.60 -1.79
CA ILE A 284 8.39 -3.23 -0.66
C ILE A 284 9.18 -4.43 -1.19
N GLU A 285 10.50 -4.40 -1.06
CA GLU A 285 11.33 -5.56 -1.38
C GLU A 285 11.37 -6.57 -0.24
N ASN A 286 11.49 -6.08 1.00
CA ASN A 286 11.56 -6.88 2.21
C ASN A 286 11.24 -6.03 3.46
N GLY A 287 11.15 -6.68 4.61
CA GLY A 287 11.09 -6.03 5.93
C GLY A 287 10.21 -6.77 6.91
N THR A 288 10.08 -6.22 8.11
CA THR A 288 9.09 -6.64 9.11
C THR A 288 8.19 -5.46 9.43
N VAL A 289 6.90 -5.56 9.11
CA VAL A 289 5.93 -4.46 9.21
C VAL A 289 4.80 -4.90 10.12
N SER A 290 4.65 -4.21 11.26
CA SER A 290 3.52 -4.36 12.16
C SER A 290 2.72 -3.07 12.18
N VAL A 291 1.44 -3.14 11.81
CA VAL A 291 0.55 -1.98 11.70
C VAL A 291 -0.72 -2.21 12.52
N THR A 292 -1.10 -1.22 13.31
CA THR A 292 -2.45 -1.03 13.80
C THR A 292 -3.00 0.27 13.25
N ALA A 293 -4.03 0.21 12.41
CA ALA A 293 -4.66 1.37 11.79
C ALA A 293 -6.12 1.50 12.24
N GLY A 294 -6.55 2.72 12.58
CA GLY A 294 -7.95 2.98 12.96
C GLY A 294 -8.44 2.24 14.21
N GLU A 295 -7.57 2.00 15.19
CA GLU A 295 -7.82 1.16 16.37
C GLU A 295 -7.96 -0.35 16.08
N GLY A 296 -7.71 -0.78 14.84
CA GLY A 296 -7.72 -2.16 14.40
C GLY A 296 -9.10 -2.69 14.02
N SER A 297 -9.14 -3.90 13.48
CA SER A 297 -10.34 -4.56 12.92
C SER A 297 -11.52 -4.64 13.87
N ALA A 298 -11.27 -4.70 15.19
CA ALA A 298 -12.32 -4.73 16.20
C ALA A 298 -13.11 -3.41 16.32
N SER A 299 -12.62 -2.31 15.74
CA SER A 299 -13.33 -1.03 15.71
C SER A 299 -14.38 -0.97 14.58
N ALA A 300 -14.20 -1.79 13.54
CA ALA A 300 -15.11 -1.86 12.41
C ALA A 300 -16.41 -2.61 12.76
N VAL A 301 -17.51 -2.22 12.10
CA VAL A 301 -18.80 -2.91 12.19
C VAL A 301 -19.06 -3.57 10.84
N MET A 302 -18.61 -4.82 10.67
CA MET A 302 -18.90 -5.57 9.46
C MET A 302 -20.40 -5.86 9.36
N ALA A 303 -21.00 -5.49 8.22
CA ALA A 303 -22.38 -5.80 7.96
C ALA A 303 -22.51 -7.33 7.81
N SER A 304 -23.26 -7.98 8.69
CA SER A 304 -23.76 -9.31 8.35
C SER A 304 -24.82 -9.13 7.26
N ASP A 305 -24.66 -9.84 6.16
CA ASP A 305 -25.59 -10.14 5.06
C ASP A 305 -26.94 -10.77 5.51
N GLY A 306 -27.42 -10.43 6.71
CA GLY A 306 -28.80 -10.61 7.10
C GLY A 306 -29.69 -9.58 6.41
N ARG A 307 -30.18 -9.88 5.21
CA ARG A 307 -31.49 -9.36 4.76
C ARG A 307 -32.58 -9.88 5.69
N GLY A 308 -32.67 -9.29 6.88
CA GLY A 308 -33.74 -9.50 7.84
C GLY A 308 -35.05 -8.98 7.27
N PHE A 309 -35.75 -9.81 6.49
CA PHE A 309 -37.16 -9.61 6.18
C PHE A 309 -37.98 -9.73 7.46
N GLY A 310 -38.17 -8.60 8.14
CA GLY A 310 -39.33 -8.33 8.97
C GLY A 310 -39.09 -8.29 10.48
N ARG A 311 -38.83 -7.08 11.01
CA ARG A 311 -39.68 -6.50 12.04
C ARG A 311 -39.55 -4.98 12.06
N GLN A 312 -40.53 -4.33 11.46
CA GLN A 312 -40.79 -2.90 11.63
C GLN A 312 -41.10 -2.64 13.12
N GLY A 313 -40.22 -1.96 13.84
CA GLY A 313 -40.45 -1.59 15.25
C GLY A 313 -39.27 -0.92 15.94
N GLU A 314 -39.30 0.41 15.96
CA GLU A 314 -38.60 1.34 16.88
C GLU A 314 -37.06 1.38 16.83
N ILE A 315 -36.52 2.20 15.93
CA ILE A 315 -35.23 2.86 16.12
C ILE A 315 -35.52 4.30 16.58
N GLU A 316 -35.04 4.64 17.77
CA GLU A 316 -35.03 6.00 18.29
C GLU A 316 -34.25 6.91 17.33
N THR A 317 -34.96 7.87 16.74
CA THR A 317 -34.37 8.96 15.97
C THR A 317 -33.45 9.80 16.86
N GLN A 318 -32.15 9.60 16.73
CA GLN A 318 -31.17 10.64 16.96
C GLN A 318 -30.64 11.09 15.60
N ALA A 319 -31.33 12.08 15.03
CA ALA A 319 -30.88 12.78 13.84
C ALA A 319 -29.67 13.64 14.22
N ALA A 320 -28.47 13.06 14.15
CA ALA A 320 -27.26 13.83 13.97
C ALA A 320 -27.24 14.29 12.50
N ALA A 321 -27.03 15.59 12.29
CA ALA A 321 -26.81 16.11 10.95
C ALA A 321 -25.56 15.41 10.39
N ALA A 322 -25.73 14.55 9.39
CA ALA A 322 -24.63 13.99 8.63
C ALA A 322 -23.97 15.14 7.88
N GLN A 323 -22.87 15.62 8.44
CA GLN A 323 -21.85 16.34 7.71
C GLN A 323 -21.21 15.29 6.77
N GLU A 324 -21.01 15.61 5.49
CA GLU A 324 -20.05 14.86 4.65
C GLU A 324 -18.68 15.07 5.31
N GLU A 325 -18.36 14.19 6.26
CA GLU A 325 -16.98 13.95 6.65
C GLU A 325 -16.46 12.98 5.60
N ASP A 326 -15.41 13.37 4.86
CA ASP A 326 -14.62 12.40 4.11
C ASP A 326 -14.23 11.31 5.11
N THR A 327 -14.59 10.06 4.85
CA THR A 327 -14.22 8.96 5.73
C THR A 327 -12.70 8.88 5.78
N VAL A 328 -12.16 8.80 6.99
CA VAL A 328 -10.72 8.66 7.18
C VAL A 328 -10.33 7.27 6.69
N SER A 329 -9.38 7.20 5.77
CA SER A 329 -8.75 5.94 5.32
C SER A 329 -7.97 5.36 6.50
N GLN A 330 -8.19 4.08 6.81
CA GLN A 330 -7.59 3.41 7.97
C GLN A 330 -6.95 2.07 7.59
N LYS A 331 -6.30 2.08 6.43
CA LYS A 331 -5.74 0.90 5.77
C LYS A 331 -4.34 0.60 6.28
N GLY A 332 -3.88 -0.64 6.16
CA GLY A 332 -2.53 -1.02 6.59
C GLY A 332 -1.46 -0.45 5.66
N ILE A 333 -1.47 -0.95 4.42
CA ILE A 333 -0.66 -0.50 3.30
C ILE A 333 -1.61 0.00 2.21
N LYS A 334 -1.36 1.20 1.70
CA LYS A 334 -2.18 1.81 0.65
C LYS A 334 -1.33 2.47 -0.43
N ALA A 335 -1.70 2.25 -1.68
CA ALA A 335 -1.30 3.13 -2.78
C ALA A 335 -2.51 3.49 -3.66
N ASP A 336 -2.61 4.74 -4.11
CA ASP A 336 -3.64 5.12 -5.09
C ASP A 336 -3.39 4.48 -6.47
N GLY A 337 -2.14 4.12 -6.78
CA GLY A 337 -1.76 3.29 -7.92
C GLY A 337 -1.42 1.87 -7.48
N THR A 338 -0.22 1.38 -7.80
CA THR A 338 0.14 -0.04 -7.59
C THR A 338 0.80 -0.31 -6.25
N VAL A 339 0.51 -1.48 -5.66
CA VAL A 339 1.29 -2.04 -4.55
C VAL A 339 2.09 -3.25 -5.06
N THR A 340 3.38 -3.28 -4.77
CA THR A 340 4.24 -4.45 -5.06
C THR A 340 5.00 -4.86 -3.82
N ILE A 341 4.85 -6.12 -3.42
CA ILE A 341 5.52 -6.73 -2.27
C ILE A 341 6.32 -7.92 -2.79
N ALA A 342 7.65 -7.86 -2.72
CA ALA A 342 8.50 -8.97 -3.15
C ALA A 342 8.64 -10.03 -2.05
N SER A 343 8.80 -9.62 -0.78
CA SER A 343 8.85 -10.49 0.39
C SER A 343 8.69 -9.67 1.68
N GLY A 344 8.77 -10.33 2.83
CA GLY A 344 8.73 -9.71 4.16
C GLY A 344 7.85 -10.47 5.14
N ALA A 345 7.69 -9.90 6.33
CA ALA A 345 6.75 -10.36 7.35
C ALA A 345 5.82 -9.21 7.75
N PHE A 346 4.52 -9.44 7.67
CA PHE A 346 3.47 -8.44 7.79
C PHE A 346 2.47 -8.87 8.85
N VAL A 347 2.30 -8.07 9.90
CA VAL A 347 1.29 -8.28 10.95
C VAL A 347 0.39 -7.05 10.99
N MET A 348 -0.85 -7.19 10.56
CA MET A 348 -1.76 -6.06 10.40
C MET A 348 -3.06 -6.30 11.16
N ASP A 349 -3.48 -5.26 11.89
CA ASP A 349 -4.80 -5.17 12.50
C ASP A 349 -5.39 -3.80 12.12
N THR A 350 -6.29 -3.77 11.14
CA THR A 350 -6.72 -2.55 10.45
C THR A 350 -8.22 -2.42 10.50
N ALA A 351 -8.75 -1.20 10.68
CA ALA A 351 -10.19 -0.94 10.67
C ALA A 351 -10.79 -0.98 9.26
N ASP A 352 -9.95 -0.73 8.27
CA ASP A 352 -10.20 -0.82 6.83
C ASP A 352 -9.24 -1.89 6.26
N ASP A 353 -9.01 -1.92 4.96
CA ASP A 353 -8.18 -2.95 4.31
C ASP A 353 -6.79 -3.10 4.90
N SER A 354 -6.29 -4.33 5.01
CA SER A 354 -4.90 -4.54 5.40
C SER A 354 -3.94 -4.14 4.28
N ILE A 355 -4.22 -4.51 3.02
CA ILE A 355 -3.44 -4.10 1.84
C ILE A 355 -4.40 -3.63 0.76
N HIS A 356 -4.24 -2.37 0.31
CA HIS A 356 -5.12 -1.75 -0.67
C HIS A 356 -4.35 -1.07 -1.81
N ALA A 357 -4.85 -1.21 -3.04
CA ALA A 357 -4.37 -0.48 -4.19
C ALA A 357 -5.50 0.00 -5.10
N GLY A 358 -5.44 1.25 -5.56
CA GLY A 358 -6.30 1.74 -6.64
C GLY A 358 -5.88 1.22 -8.03
N GLY A 359 -4.72 0.57 -8.12
CA GLY A 359 -4.24 -0.19 -9.26
C GLY A 359 -3.84 -1.61 -8.86
N ASP A 360 -2.96 -2.24 -9.62
CA ASP A 360 -2.60 -3.65 -9.39
C ASP A 360 -1.88 -3.88 -8.05
N ILE A 361 -2.18 -5.01 -7.43
CA ILE A 361 -1.41 -5.62 -6.35
C ILE A 361 -0.61 -6.80 -6.91
N LEU A 362 0.71 -6.78 -6.68
CA LEU A 362 1.59 -7.92 -6.93
C LEU A 362 2.28 -8.34 -5.62
N ILE A 363 2.02 -9.56 -5.17
CA ILE A 363 2.73 -10.18 -4.04
C ILE A 363 3.53 -11.36 -4.58
N SER A 364 4.86 -11.30 -4.45
CA SER A 364 5.75 -12.36 -4.95
C SER A 364 5.93 -13.49 -3.91
N ASP A 365 6.12 -13.12 -2.64
CA ASP A 365 6.32 -14.03 -1.50
C ASP A 365 6.11 -13.25 -0.19
N GLY A 366 6.23 -13.93 0.97
CA GLY A 366 6.20 -13.30 2.31
C GLY A 366 5.31 -14.05 3.31
N GLU A 367 5.31 -13.56 4.55
CA GLU A 367 4.44 -14.04 5.63
C GLU A 367 3.46 -12.93 6.03
N PHE A 368 2.16 -13.22 6.04
CA PHE A 368 1.08 -12.26 6.25
C PHE A 368 0.13 -12.76 7.34
N GLU A 369 0.13 -12.11 8.49
CA GLU A 369 -0.86 -12.28 9.57
C GLU A 369 -1.81 -11.07 9.56
N LEU A 370 -2.99 -11.23 8.97
CA LEU A 370 -3.89 -10.11 8.67
C LEU A 370 -5.22 -10.23 9.45
N LYS A 371 -5.65 -9.09 9.99
CA LYS A 371 -6.98 -8.86 10.53
C LYS A 371 -7.47 -7.53 9.99
N SER A 372 -8.52 -7.58 9.20
CA SER A 372 -9.12 -6.42 8.58
C SER A 372 -10.53 -6.22 9.09
N GLY A 373 -10.91 -4.97 9.31
CA GLY A 373 -12.28 -4.54 9.53
C GLY A 373 -13.11 -4.50 8.24
N ASP A 374 -12.41 -4.58 7.11
CA ASP A 374 -12.92 -4.70 5.76
C ASP A 374 -12.18 -5.86 5.05
N ASP A 375 -11.56 -5.66 3.89
CA ASP A 375 -10.92 -6.76 3.16
C ASP A 375 -9.47 -6.96 3.59
N ALA A 376 -8.96 -8.19 3.55
CA ALA A 376 -7.55 -8.38 3.88
C ALA A 376 -6.64 -7.87 2.76
N VAL A 377 -7.00 -8.12 1.50
CA VAL A 377 -6.30 -7.63 0.30
C VAL A 377 -7.32 -7.14 -0.71
N HIS A 378 -7.28 -5.86 -1.08
CA HIS A 378 -8.22 -5.25 -2.02
C HIS A 378 -7.51 -4.49 -3.14
N SER A 379 -7.90 -4.71 -4.38
CA SER A 379 -7.45 -3.94 -5.54
C SER A 379 -8.61 -3.50 -6.41
N ASP A 380 -8.66 -2.22 -6.79
CA ASP A 380 -9.59 -1.74 -7.85
C ASP A 380 -9.30 -2.40 -9.23
N ALA A 381 -8.14 -3.07 -9.37
CA ALA A 381 -7.65 -3.71 -10.58
C ALA A 381 -7.25 -5.18 -10.32
N ALA A 382 -6.04 -5.62 -10.69
CA ALA A 382 -5.64 -7.02 -10.54
C ALA A 382 -4.92 -7.30 -9.22
N VAL A 383 -5.30 -8.39 -8.55
CA VAL A 383 -4.48 -9.03 -7.50
C VAL A 383 -3.76 -10.23 -8.09
N THR A 384 -2.42 -10.22 -8.04
CA THR A 384 -1.58 -11.36 -8.41
C THR A 384 -0.72 -11.78 -7.22
N ILE A 385 -0.91 -13.02 -6.78
CA ILE A 385 -0.12 -13.63 -5.69
C ILE A 385 0.69 -14.79 -6.27
N GLN A 386 2.01 -14.66 -6.27
CA GLN A 386 2.90 -15.68 -6.80
C GLN A 386 3.29 -16.75 -5.76
N GLY A 387 3.17 -16.41 -4.47
CA GLY A 387 3.58 -17.23 -3.35
C GLY A 387 3.35 -16.52 -2.02
N GLY A 388 3.86 -17.11 -0.94
CA GLY A 388 3.73 -16.60 0.42
C GLY A 388 2.78 -17.42 1.30
N SER A 389 2.67 -16.99 2.55
CA SER A 389 1.91 -17.63 3.62
C SER A 389 0.98 -16.59 4.23
N PHE A 390 -0.34 -16.82 4.12
CA PHE A 390 -1.40 -15.90 4.52
C PHE A 390 -2.24 -16.55 5.62
N SER A 391 -2.29 -15.89 6.77
CA SER A 391 -3.18 -16.18 7.89
C SER A 391 -4.11 -14.99 8.07
N ILE A 392 -5.28 -15.06 7.42
CA ILE A 392 -6.33 -14.05 7.45
C ILE A 392 -7.42 -14.54 8.41
N GLU A 393 -7.35 -14.11 9.67
CA GLU A 393 -8.21 -14.64 10.74
C GLU A 393 -9.59 -13.94 10.83
N TYR A 394 -9.69 -12.74 10.29
CA TYR A 394 -10.88 -11.89 10.36
C TYR A 394 -10.85 -10.84 9.25
N CYS A 395 -11.87 -10.82 8.40
CA CYS A 395 -12.06 -9.89 7.29
C CYS A 395 -13.52 -9.93 6.81
N TYR A 396 -13.93 -8.92 6.03
CA TYR A 396 -15.16 -8.92 5.27
C TYR A 396 -14.97 -9.88 4.09
N GLU A 397 -14.09 -9.55 3.15
CA GLU A 397 -13.56 -10.47 2.15
C GLU A 397 -12.07 -10.78 2.37
N GLY A 398 -11.65 -11.99 1.99
CA GLY A 398 -10.25 -12.38 2.10
C GLY A 398 -9.37 -11.68 1.07
N ILE A 399 -9.65 -11.91 -0.21
CA ILE A 399 -8.91 -11.33 -1.33
C ILE A 399 -9.93 -10.84 -2.38
N GLU A 400 -9.94 -9.54 -2.65
CA GLU A 400 -10.78 -8.92 -3.67
C GLU A 400 -9.93 -8.21 -4.74
N GLY A 401 -10.36 -8.35 -5.99
CA GLY A 401 -10.10 -7.32 -6.99
C GLY A 401 -10.90 -7.53 -8.26
N LEU A 402 -10.75 -6.63 -9.24
CA LEU A 402 -11.37 -6.81 -10.56
C LEU A 402 -11.02 -8.20 -11.13
N SER A 403 -9.78 -8.63 -10.97
CA SER A 403 -9.34 -9.99 -11.29
C SER A 403 -8.33 -10.51 -10.25
N VAL A 404 -8.38 -11.81 -9.97
CA VAL A 404 -7.49 -12.46 -9.00
C VAL A 404 -6.74 -13.60 -9.68
N THR A 405 -5.42 -13.63 -9.53
CA THR A 405 -4.56 -14.74 -9.95
C THR A 405 -3.71 -15.21 -8.78
N VAL A 406 -3.76 -16.50 -8.45
CA VAL A 406 -2.89 -17.12 -7.45
C VAL A 406 -2.06 -18.22 -8.10
N ASP A 407 -0.74 -18.05 -8.14
CA ASP A 407 0.17 -19.02 -8.72
C ASP A 407 0.56 -20.13 -7.74
N ASP A 408 0.81 -19.77 -6.48
CA ASP A 408 1.16 -20.69 -5.38
C ASP A 408 0.98 -19.99 -4.02
N GLY A 409 1.23 -20.71 -2.92
CA GLY A 409 1.21 -20.18 -1.54
C GLY A 409 0.41 -21.02 -0.56
N SER A 410 0.34 -20.59 0.70
CA SER A 410 -0.49 -21.20 1.74
C SER A 410 -1.47 -20.17 2.28
N PHE A 411 -2.77 -20.49 2.30
CA PHE A 411 -3.82 -19.55 2.65
C PHE A 411 -4.76 -20.15 3.69
N GLY A 412 -4.81 -19.55 4.87
CA GLY A 412 -5.87 -19.74 5.86
C GLY A 412 -6.74 -18.50 5.91
N ILE A 413 -7.97 -18.58 5.43
CA ILE A 413 -8.89 -17.43 5.33
C ILE A 413 -10.16 -17.70 6.14
N THR A 414 -10.52 -16.75 7.01
CA THR A 414 -11.81 -16.68 7.68
C THR A 414 -12.47 -15.33 7.39
N SER A 415 -13.54 -15.36 6.60
CA SER A 415 -14.20 -14.19 6.01
C SER A 415 -15.69 -14.17 6.34
N GLN A 416 -16.27 -12.97 6.35
CA GLN A 416 -17.67 -12.72 6.68
C GLN A 416 -18.57 -12.67 5.45
N ASP A 417 -18.01 -12.27 4.30
CA ASP A 417 -18.63 -12.42 2.99
C ASP A 417 -17.84 -13.48 2.23
N ASP A 418 -16.97 -13.11 1.30
CA ASP A 418 -16.30 -14.06 0.43
C ASP A 418 -14.84 -14.34 0.81
N GLY A 419 -14.40 -15.57 0.60
CA GLY A 419 -13.00 -15.93 0.81
C GLY A 419 -12.09 -15.30 -0.24
N ILE A 420 -12.48 -15.42 -1.52
CA ILE A 420 -11.86 -14.75 -2.66
C ILE A 420 -13.01 -14.27 -3.56
N ASN A 421 -13.02 -12.99 -3.87
CA ASN A 421 -14.00 -12.37 -4.75
C ASN A 421 -13.30 -11.76 -5.95
N SER A 422 -13.89 -11.93 -7.14
CA SER A 422 -13.58 -11.06 -8.27
C SER A 422 -14.81 -10.26 -8.67
N ALA A 423 -14.84 -9.02 -8.24
CA ALA A 423 -15.82 -8.03 -8.63
C ALA A 423 -15.09 -6.77 -9.10
N GLY A 424 -15.49 -6.20 -10.24
CA GLY A 424 -14.98 -4.89 -10.62
C GLY A 424 -15.62 -3.79 -9.77
N GLY A 425 -14.84 -2.80 -9.35
CA GLY A 425 -15.37 -1.66 -8.62
C GLY A 425 -14.27 -0.84 -7.94
N ALA A 426 -14.64 0.34 -7.47
CA ALA A 426 -13.88 1.00 -6.40
C ALA A 426 -14.46 0.52 -5.07
N ASP A 427 -13.60 0.31 -4.06
CA ASP A 427 -13.97 -0.01 -2.67
C ASP A 427 -15.23 0.78 -2.28
N SER A 428 -16.28 0.03 -1.94
CA SER A 428 -17.58 0.58 -1.55
C SER A 428 -17.94 0.30 -0.10
N SER A 429 -17.04 -0.33 0.64
CA SER A 429 -17.20 -0.83 2.01
C SER A 429 -16.67 0.14 3.06
N GLY A 430 -15.87 1.14 2.69
CA GLY A 430 -15.48 2.26 3.56
C GLY A 430 -16.64 3.19 3.96
N PHE A 431 -17.42 2.86 5.01
CA PHE A 431 -18.38 3.70 5.77
C PHE A 431 -19.28 4.68 4.96
N GLY A 432 -19.46 4.42 3.67
CA GLY A 432 -20.09 5.32 2.74
C GLY A 432 -21.48 4.82 2.38
N GLY A 433 -22.49 5.26 3.12
CA GLY A 433 -23.89 5.25 2.65
C GLY A 433 -24.15 6.12 1.41
N GLY A 434 -23.09 6.45 0.66
CA GLY A 434 -23.14 7.08 -0.64
C GLY A 434 -23.73 6.09 -1.64
N ARG A 435 -24.78 6.52 -2.32
CA ARG A 435 -25.35 5.74 -3.42
C ARG A 435 -24.22 5.32 -4.36
N PRO A 436 -24.20 4.05 -4.84
CA PRO A 436 -23.18 3.61 -5.78
C PRO A 436 -23.07 4.66 -6.88
N ARG A 437 -21.87 5.22 -7.06
CA ARG A 437 -21.60 5.93 -8.30
C ARG A 437 -21.92 4.93 -9.38
N GLN A 438 -22.83 5.34 -10.26
CA GLN A 438 -23.32 4.51 -11.35
C GLN A 438 -22.19 4.43 -12.39
N ASP A 439 -21.11 3.76 -12.05
CA ASP A 439 -20.13 3.34 -13.02
C ASP A 439 -20.80 2.25 -13.84
N SER A 440 -20.93 2.57 -15.13
CA SER A 440 -21.67 1.77 -16.08
C SER A 440 -20.95 0.44 -16.26
N PHE A 441 -21.46 -0.60 -15.61
CA PHE A 441 -21.15 -1.99 -15.97
C PHE A 441 -21.34 -2.15 -17.49
N SER A 442 -20.27 -2.34 -18.23
CA SER A 442 -20.36 -2.86 -19.59
C SER A 442 -20.55 -4.37 -19.51
N GLU A 443 -21.63 -4.88 -20.08
CA GLU A 443 -21.87 -6.32 -20.25
C GLU A 443 -20.66 -6.97 -20.95
N GLY A 444 -19.88 -7.73 -20.18
CA GLY A 444 -18.64 -8.41 -20.58
C GLY A 444 -17.51 -8.18 -19.56
N SER A 445 -17.73 -8.54 -18.29
CA SER A 445 -16.78 -8.30 -17.20
C SER A 445 -15.41 -8.92 -17.53
N ASP A 446 -14.35 -8.11 -17.48
CA ASP A 446 -12.94 -8.57 -17.50
C ASP A 446 -12.56 -9.29 -16.19
N SER A 447 -13.54 -9.59 -15.34
CA SER A 447 -13.34 -10.25 -14.06
C SER A 447 -13.07 -11.74 -14.23
N PHE A 448 -12.13 -12.24 -13.42
CA PHE A 448 -11.85 -13.66 -13.35
C PHE A 448 -11.12 -13.99 -12.06
N ILE A 449 -11.20 -15.26 -11.69
CA ILE A 449 -10.34 -15.89 -10.71
C ILE A 449 -9.58 -17.04 -11.37
N ILE A 450 -8.25 -17.02 -11.30
CA ILE A 450 -7.37 -18.10 -11.75
C ILE A 450 -6.55 -18.61 -10.56
N ILE A 451 -6.66 -19.91 -10.27
CA ILE A 451 -5.85 -20.58 -9.25
C ILE A 451 -4.97 -21.62 -9.94
N ASN A 452 -3.66 -21.36 -10.04
CA ASN A 452 -2.70 -22.26 -10.67
C ASN A 452 -2.09 -23.27 -9.68
N GLY A 453 -2.06 -22.95 -8.39
CA GLY A 453 -1.42 -23.74 -7.33
C GLY A 453 -1.78 -23.23 -5.94
N GLY A 454 -1.07 -23.72 -4.92
CA GLY A 454 -1.25 -23.34 -3.51
C GLY A 454 -2.10 -24.28 -2.67
N ASP A 455 -2.01 -24.12 -1.35
CA ASP A 455 -2.77 -24.84 -0.32
C ASP A 455 -3.74 -23.88 0.39
N PHE A 456 -5.04 -24.05 0.17
CA PHE A 456 -6.09 -23.18 0.71
C PHE A 456 -6.93 -23.91 1.77
N THR A 457 -7.19 -23.22 2.88
CA THR A 457 -8.21 -23.54 3.86
C THR A 457 -9.07 -22.29 4.06
N ILE A 458 -10.24 -22.27 3.43
CA ILE A 458 -11.15 -21.12 3.46
C ILE A 458 -12.41 -21.49 4.25
N THR A 459 -12.74 -20.66 5.23
CA THR A 459 -14.01 -20.71 5.95
C THR A 459 -14.73 -19.38 5.77
N SER A 460 -15.79 -19.35 4.97
CA SER A 460 -16.55 -18.14 4.68
C SER A 460 -17.98 -18.21 5.21
N ALA A 461 -18.54 -17.08 5.62
CA ALA A 461 -19.99 -17.00 5.84
C ALA A 461 -20.76 -16.78 4.52
N GLY A 462 -20.21 -16.00 3.59
CA GLY A 462 -20.52 -15.94 2.16
C GLY A 462 -19.95 -17.11 1.38
N ASP A 463 -19.58 -16.89 0.12
CA ASP A 463 -18.97 -17.88 -0.76
C ASP A 463 -17.50 -18.09 -0.41
N CYS A 464 -16.95 -19.29 -0.64
CA CYS A 464 -15.50 -19.43 -0.47
C CYS A 464 -14.73 -18.78 -1.63
N ILE A 465 -15.26 -18.89 -2.84
CA ILE A 465 -14.72 -18.31 -4.05
C ILE A 465 -15.92 -17.84 -4.89
N ASP A 466 -16.06 -16.53 -5.11
CA ASP A 466 -17.07 -15.93 -5.98
C ASP A 466 -16.39 -15.19 -7.13
N SER A 467 -16.74 -15.55 -8.36
CA SER A 467 -16.32 -14.80 -9.55
C SER A 467 -17.52 -14.26 -10.33
N ASN A 468 -17.62 -12.94 -10.42
CA ASN A 468 -18.53 -12.25 -11.35
C ASN A 468 -18.11 -12.37 -12.84
N GLY A 469 -17.16 -13.27 -13.14
CA GLY A 469 -16.70 -13.58 -14.49
C GLY A 469 -16.21 -15.03 -14.57
N ASP A 470 -15.05 -15.27 -15.16
CA ASP A 470 -14.54 -16.64 -15.36
C ASP A 470 -13.81 -17.19 -14.11
N LEU A 471 -14.03 -18.47 -13.77
CA LEU A 471 -13.30 -19.17 -12.71
C LEU A 471 -12.54 -20.38 -13.29
N ALA A 472 -11.22 -20.39 -13.12
CA ALA A 472 -10.35 -21.49 -13.52
C ALA A 472 -9.47 -21.99 -12.36
N ILE A 473 -9.61 -23.28 -12.02
CA ILE A 473 -8.76 -23.98 -11.04
C ILE A 473 -7.87 -24.96 -11.81
N ASN A 474 -6.59 -24.63 -11.96
CA ASN A 474 -5.61 -25.43 -12.69
C ASN A 474 -4.78 -26.35 -11.78
N GLY A 475 -4.69 -26.06 -10.48
CA GLY A 475 -3.89 -26.81 -9.50
C GLY A 475 -4.19 -26.42 -8.05
N GLY A 476 -3.42 -26.98 -7.11
CA GLY A 476 -3.52 -26.71 -5.67
C GLY A 476 -4.37 -27.69 -4.86
N THR A 477 -4.40 -27.49 -3.54
CA THR A 477 -5.26 -28.20 -2.58
C THR A 477 -6.23 -27.19 -1.97
N LEU A 478 -7.54 -27.33 -2.21
CA LEU A 478 -8.54 -26.37 -1.73
C LEU A 478 -9.50 -27.05 -0.76
N GLN A 479 -9.49 -26.63 0.50
CA GLN A 479 -10.45 -27.04 1.53
C GLN A 479 -11.40 -25.88 1.82
N LEU A 480 -12.60 -25.95 1.25
CA LEU A 480 -13.56 -24.85 1.22
C LEU A 480 -14.77 -25.18 2.10
N THR A 481 -15.05 -24.35 3.09
CA THR A 481 -16.21 -24.48 3.98
C THR A 481 -17.01 -23.19 3.99
N CYS A 482 -18.25 -23.22 3.53
CA CYS A 482 -19.14 -22.06 3.59
C CYS A 482 -20.50 -22.40 4.20
N SER A 483 -21.23 -21.36 4.59
CA SER A 483 -22.52 -21.50 5.26
C SER A 483 -23.66 -21.62 4.24
N GLY A 484 -24.24 -22.82 4.09
CA GLY A 484 -25.31 -23.10 3.12
C GLY A 484 -26.64 -22.36 3.36
N ASN A 485 -26.71 -21.09 2.96
CA ASN A 485 -27.88 -20.20 3.01
C ASN A 485 -28.19 -19.52 1.65
N GLY A 486 -27.70 -20.09 0.55
CA GLY A 486 -27.68 -19.45 -0.77
C GLY A 486 -26.26 -19.34 -1.30
N ASN A 487 -25.31 -19.27 -0.37
CA ASN A 487 -23.88 -19.26 -0.61
C ASN A 487 -23.37 -20.68 -0.92
N THR A 488 -22.37 -20.78 -1.78
CA THR A 488 -21.75 -21.98 -2.30
C THR A 488 -20.23 -21.94 -2.12
N ALA A 489 -19.57 -23.09 -2.21
CA ALA A 489 -18.12 -23.11 -2.08
C ALA A 489 -17.42 -22.48 -3.31
N LEU A 490 -18.09 -22.50 -4.46
CA LEU A 490 -17.58 -22.01 -5.74
C LEU A 490 -18.77 -21.41 -6.49
N ASP A 491 -18.83 -20.08 -6.57
CA ASP A 491 -19.79 -19.35 -7.42
C ASP A 491 -19.06 -18.68 -8.59
N CYS A 492 -19.71 -18.68 -9.74
CA CYS A 492 -19.13 -18.22 -11.00
C CYS A 492 -20.24 -17.86 -12.00
N ASP A 493 -20.27 -16.60 -12.42
CA ASP A 493 -21.21 -16.09 -13.43
C ASP A 493 -20.81 -16.47 -14.87
N GLY A 494 -19.51 -16.61 -15.12
CA GLY A 494 -18.92 -16.88 -16.43
C GLY A 494 -18.56 -18.35 -16.67
N SER A 495 -17.43 -18.56 -17.32
CA SER A 495 -16.91 -19.88 -17.64
C SER A 495 -16.25 -20.50 -16.42
N TYR A 496 -16.71 -21.69 -16.05
CA TYR A 496 -16.15 -22.45 -14.94
C TYR A 496 -15.32 -23.64 -15.45
N ALA A 497 -14.07 -23.75 -15.01
CA ALA A 497 -13.16 -24.85 -15.36
C ALA A 497 -12.34 -25.34 -14.15
N VAL A 498 -12.33 -26.66 -13.94
CA VAL A 498 -11.40 -27.33 -13.02
C VAL A 498 -10.53 -28.28 -13.84
N ASN A 499 -9.32 -27.81 -14.16
CA ASN A 499 -8.34 -28.49 -15.02
C ASN A 499 -7.37 -29.37 -14.21
N GLY A 500 -7.26 -29.12 -12.90
CA GLY A 500 -6.41 -29.86 -11.96
C GLY A 500 -6.68 -29.44 -10.51
N GLY A 501 -5.87 -29.96 -9.58
CA GLY A 501 -6.00 -29.70 -8.15
C GLY A 501 -6.96 -30.65 -7.41
N ASP A 502 -6.88 -30.62 -6.08
CA ASP A 502 -7.74 -31.39 -5.16
C ASP A 502 -8.68 -30.42 -4.43
N VAL A 503 -9.93 -30.33 -4.90
CA VAL A 503 -10.95 -29.45 -4.30
C VAL A 503 -11.89 -30.27 -3.41
N THR A 504 -11.97 -29.90 -2.14
CA THR A 504 -12.91 -30.44 -1.15
C THR A 504 -13.84 -29.33 -0.69
N THR A 505 -15.13 -29.48 -0.92
CA THR A 505 -16.15 -28.52 -0.50
C THR A 505 -16.98 -29.08 0.66
N ASN A 506 -17.35 -28.20 1.58
CA ASN A 506 -18.25 -28.46 2.68
C ASN A 506 -19.20 -27.27 2.85
N ASP A 507 -20.06 -27.09 1.86
CA ASP A 507 -21.02 -25.99 1.73
C ASP A 507 -22.43 -26.35 2.25
N GLY A 508 -22.60 -27.58 2.76
CA GLY A 508 -23.90 -28.10 3.18
C GLY A 508 -24.89 -28.37 2.04
N SER A 509 -24.52 -28.13 0.77
CA SER A 509 -25.35 -28.40 -0.43
C SER A 509 -25.65 -29.89 -0.61
N GLU A 510 -24.81 -30.76 -0.02
CA GLU A 510 -25.03 -32.21 0.05
C GLU A 510 -26.35 -32.60 0.73
N ASN A 511 -26.91 -31.72 1.55
CA ASN A 511 -28.21 -31.94 2.21
C ASN A 511 -29.42 -31.39 1.41
N ASN A 512 -29.20 -30.71 0.27
CA ASN A 512 -30.27 -30.17 -0.57
C ASN A 512 -29.90 -30.05 -2.07
N PRO A 513 -29.75 -31.17 -2.80
CA PRO A 513 -29.17 -31.23 -4.16
C PRO A 513 -30.07 -30.67 -5.29
N GLY A 514 -31.07 -29.85 -4.98
CA GLY A 514 -32.15 -29.48 -5.91
C GLY A 514 -32.04 -28.11 -6.57
N GLN A 515 -30.99 -27.34 -6.32
CA GLN A 515 -30.97 -25.91 -6.67
C GLN A 515 -29.69 -25.42 -7.35
N MET A 516 -28.90 -26.32 -7.96
CA MET A 516 -27.91 -25.88 -8.96
C MET A 516 -28.67 -25.38 -10.20
N GLY A 517 -28.69 -24.06 -10.39
CA GLY A 517 -29.33 -23.39 -11.51
C GLY A 517 -28.57 -23.61 -12.81
N GLY A 518 -29.26 -24.14 -13.82
CA GLY A 518 -28.79 -24.25 -15.20
C GLY A 518 -29.95 -24.63 -16.13
N GLY A 519 -30.25 -23.78 -17.11
CA GLY A 519 -31.56 -23.71 -17.76
C GLY A 519 -31.92 -24.72 -18.87
N MET A 520 -33.22 -24.65 -19.20
CA MET A 520 -33.94 -25.01 -20.45
C MET A 520 -34.18 -26.48 -20.85
N GLY A 521 -35.48 -26.84 -20.92
CA GLY A 521 -36.02 -27.64 -22.03
C GLY A 521 -37.18 -28.58 -21.70
N GLY A 522 -38.41 -28.27 -22.17
CA GLY A 522 -39.44 -29.31 -22.31
C GLY A 522 -40.90 -28.88 -22.35
N ARG A 523 -41.37 -28.48 -23.54
CA ARG A 523 -42.82 -28.42 -23.86
C ARG A 523 -43.46 -29.81 -23.72
N GLY A 524 -44.68 -29.87 -23.17
CA GLY A 524 -45.72 -30.78 -23.66
C GLY A 524 -46.57 -31.47 -22.60
N GLY A 525 -47.90 -31.28 -22.68
CA GLY A 525 -48.84 -32.23 -22.05
C GLY A 525 -50.21 -31.66 -21.67
N MET A 526 -51.14 -31.60 -22.63
CA MET A 526 -52.56 -31.30 -22.44
C MET A 526 -53.31 -32.40 -21.65
N GLY A 527 -53.96 -32.02 -20.54
CA GLY A 527 -55.29 -32.48 -20.05
C GLY A 527 -55.49 -33.97 -19.66
N PRO A 528 -56.66 -34.35 -19.05
CA PRO A 528 -57.93 -33.61 -18.98
C PRO A 528 -58.63 -33.55 -17.58
N LYS A 529 -59.74 -32.80 -17.61
CA LYS A 529 -60.77 -32.48 -16.59
C LYS A 529 -61.39 -33.64 -15.79
N ARG A 530 -61.62 -33.36 -14.48
CA ARG A 530 -62.87 -33.49 -13.63
C ARG A 530 -63.47 -34.91 -13.39
N PRO A 531 -64.30 -35.16 -12.34
CA PRO A 531 -65.17 -34.21 -11.60
C PRO A 531 -65.33 -34.36 -10.07
N ASN A 532 -66.08 -33.40 -9.52
CA ASN A 532 -66.65 -33.28 -8.17
C ASN A 532 -67.24 -34.57 -7.55
N GLY A 533 -67.19 -34.63 -6.22
CA GLY A 533 -68.10 -35.40 -5.35
C GLY A 533 -68.07 -34.82 -3.93
N GLU A 534 -69.24 -34.48 -3.40
CA GLU A 534 -69.51 -33.79 -2.12
C GLU A 534 -69.58 -34.76 -0.91
N GLU A 535 -69.70 -34.14 0.28
CA GLU A 535 -70.29 -34.61 1.55
C GLU A 535 -69.49 -35.59 2.44
N GLU A 536 -68.98 -35.10 3.59
CA GLU A 536 -69.74 -34.90 4.84
C GLU A 536 -69.32 -33.60 5.55
#